data_AF-A0A9D9T3Q1-F1
#
_entry.id   AF-A0A9D9T3Q1-F1
#
_cell.length_a   1.000
_cell.length_b   1.000
_cell.length_c   1.000
_cell.angle_alpha   90.00
_cell.angle_beta   90.00
_cell.angle_gamma   90.00
#
_symmetry.space_group_name_H-M   'P 1'
#
loop_
_entity.id
_entity.type
_entity.pdbx_description
1 polymer ?
#
loop_
_entity_poly.entity_id
_entity_poly.type
_entity_poly.pdbx_seq_one_letter_code
_entity_poly.pdbx_strand_id
1 'polypeptide(L)'
;MIAPGSKGWIAKYLTLVEKGELITQVERPSAMTSAQFNHHFLVQSGIVYGYPSRLIIGKALKQSNWTHDEKLTVLLFESLLFTYCNFNDTKKFDQTNFIETLYRFYKHHRVQSLGSFLGYLFKESKSEKLERILAKRTDAQVQLRNTKSWAGLFNNAFIYLDILLFEEHLKAENTAVDYQSLAVLALSIISLSAYSDGKIEESEKALFDAFLVSADLDHDERELVKLRLKNGTSLNELDAELIPSWNFKRYLLDLSSLTIYANHDARTAEKEFLEELRIWLDLSQEDLNQAVIMAQQFVLENHKQVGYLKDANTVELMVTNVSKRWIKILGRNKEKLAVELKQSKELVALIRKSTAEELTKEEKEKVKTQFLDIAKSMPALAIFLLPGGALLLPIVLKIIPTLIPSAFRDNELEK
;
A
#
# COMPACT_ATOMS: atom_id res chain seq x y z
N MET A 1 -1.14 -23.06 -14.34
CA MET A 1 -1.82 -21.79 -14.71
C MET A 1 -3.05 -21.60 -13.84
N ILE A 2 -3.14 -20.43 -13.18
CA ILE A 2 -4.30 -19.97 -12.39
C ILE A 2 -5.17 -19.09 -13.30
N ALA A 3 -6.49 -19.12 -13.11
CA ALA A 3 -7.49 -18.36 -13.87
C ALA A 3 -8.53 -17.78 -12.89
N PRO A 4 -8.36 -16.54 -12.39
CA PRO A 4 -9.15 -16.03 -11.27
C PRO A 4 -10.65 -15.82 -11.58
N GLY A 5 -11.02 -15.58 -12.85
CA GLY A 5 -12.41 -15.59 -13.30
C GLY A 5 -13.06 -16.98 -13.42
N SER A 6 -12.35 -18.07 -13.08
CA SER A 6 -12.86 -19.45 -13.20
C SER A 6 -13.00 -20.14 -11.85
N LYS A 7 -14.11 -20.86 -11.67
CA LYS A 7 -14.42 -21.63 -10.46
C LYS A 7 -13.31 -22.61 -10.07
N GLY A 8 -12.97 -22.67 -8.78
CA GLY A 8 -11.95 -23.56 -8.20
C GLY A 8 -10.53 -23.00 -8.23
N TRP A 9 -10.33 -21.72 -8.56
CA TRP A 9 -9.00 -21.11 -8.62
C TRP A 9 -8.35 -20.96 -7.24
N ILE A 10 -9.10 -20.72 -6.15
CA ILE A 10 -8.54 -20.63 -4.79
C ILE A 10 -8.02 -21.99 -4.34
N ALA A 11 -8.83 -23.05 -4.53
CA ALA A 11 -8.41 -24.41 -4.21
C ALA A 11 -7.13 -24.80 -4.97
N LYS A 12 -7.06 -24.45 -6.27
CA LYS A 12 -5.89 -24.67 -7.11
C LYS A 12 -4.68 -23.83 -6.67
N TYR A 13 -4.88 -22.60 -6.21
CA TYR A 13 -3.83 -21.73 -5.68
C TYR A 13 -3.23 -22.34 -4.41
N LEU A 14 -4.08 -22.76 -3.47
CA LEU A 14 -3.63 -23.32 -2.19
C LEU A 14 -2.91 -24.68 -2.37
N THR A 15 -3.28 -25.49 -3.37
CA THR A 15 -2.48 -26.67 -3.77
C THR A 15 -1.04 -26.31 -4.18
N LEU A 16 -0.79 -25.12 -4.75
CA LEU A 16 0.58 -24.67 -5.06
C LEU A 16 1.33 -24.25 -3.78
N VAL A 17 0.63 -23.70 -2.79
CA VAL A 17 1.18 -23.38 -1.47
C VAL A 17 1.54 -24.66 -0.70
N GLU A 18 0.65 -25.65 -0.66
CA GLU A 18 0.90 -26.94 0.01
C GLU A 18 2.10 -27.71 -0.58
N LYS A 19 2.35 -27.55 -1.89
CA LYS A 19 3.50 -28.13 -2.58
C LYS A 19 4.80 -27.32 -2.42
N GLY A 20 4.76 -26.14 -1.81
CA GLY A 20 5.90 -25.23 -1.74
C GLY A 20 6.25 -24.55 -3.07
N GLU A 21 5.40 -24.65 -4.10
CA GLU A 21 5.56 -23.90 -5.36
C GLU A 21 5.28 -22.39 -5.15
N LEU A 22 4.50 -22.05 -4.12
CA LEU A 22 4.23 -20.68 -3.67
C LEU A 22 4.57 -20.54 -2.18
N ILE A 23 5.55 -19.70 -1.87
CA ILE A 23 6.06 -19.49 -0.51
C ILE A 23 5.25 -18.39 0.18
N THR A 24 4.60 -18.72 1.30
CA THR A 24 3.79 -17.80 2.10
C THR A 24 4.50 -17.23 3.32
N GLN A 25 5.58 -17.88 3.79
CA GLN A 25 6.40 -17.39 4.89
C GLN A 25 7.38 -16.31 4.40
N VAL A 26 7.44 -15.20 5.13
CA VAL A 26 8.35 -14.08 4.87
C VAL A 26 8.97 -13.69 6.21
N GLU A 27 10.30 -13.67 6.29
CA GLU A 27 11.00 -13.37 7.54
C GLU A 27 10.70 -11.94 8.01
N ARG A 28 9.95 -11.81 9.11
CA ARG A 28 9.76 -10.53 9.79
C ARG A 28 11.08 -10.09 10.46
N PRO A 29 11.54 -8.85 10.24
CA PRO A 29 12.68 -8.31 10.96
C PRO A 29 12.41 -8.19 12.46
N SER A 30 13.35 -8.62 13.29
CA SER A 30 13.23 -8.55 14.77
C SER A 30 13.04 -7.13 15.31
N ALA A 31 13.52 -6.12 14.57
CA ALA A 31 13.35 -4.70 14.89
C ALA A 31 11.96 -4.12 14.58
N MET A 32 11.09 -4.85 13.86
CA MET A 32 9.75 -4.39 13.48
C MET A 32 8.66 -5.14 14.24
N THR A 33 7.62 -4.43 14.67
CA THR A 33 6.38 -5.07 15.15
C THR A 33 5.68 -5.81 14.00
N SER A 34 4.82 -6.79 14.32
CA SER A 34 4.04 -7.50 13.31
C SER A 34 3.12 -6.56 12.51
N ALA A 35 2.57 -5.53 13.15
CA ALA A 35 1.73 -4.51 12.49
C ALA A 35 2.53 -3.71 11.46
N GLN A 36 3.67 -3.12 11.87
CA GLN A 36 4.57 -2.41 10.95
C GLN A 36 5.01 -3.29 9.79
N PHE A 37 5.42 -4.54 10.05
CA PHE A 37 5.83 -5.46 9.00
C PHE A 37 4.68 -5.80 8.03
N ASN A 38 3.48 -6.11 8.55
CA ASN A 38 2.30 -6.39 7.73
C ASN A 38 2.01 -5.22 6.80
N HIS A 39 1.89 -4.02 7.36
CA HIS A 39 1.59 -2.82 6.60
C HIS A 39 2.69 -2.49 5.58
N HIS A 40 3.96 -2.47 6.00
CA HIS A 40 5.10 -2.17 5.13
C HIS A 40 5.33 -3.21 4.04
N PHE A 41 4.90 -4.47 4.21
CA PHE A 41 4.95 -5.50 3.17
C PHE A 41 3.78 -5.37 2.19
N LEU A 42 2.57 -5.08 2.70
CA LEU A 42 1.36 -5.00 1.89
C LEU A 42 1.30 -3.73 1.03
N VAL A 43 1.67 -2.55 1.55
CA VAL A 43 1.68 -1.28 0.80
C VAL A 43 2.44 -1.37 -0.53
N GLN A 44 3.48 -2.20 -0.56
CA GLN A 44 4.34 -2.47 -1.70
C GLN A 44 3.58 -3.02 -2.90
N SER A 45 2.47 -3.72 -2.68
CA SER A 45 1.66 -4.32 -3.74
C SER A 45 0.69 -3.35 -4.42
N GLY A 46 0.48 -2.17 -3.82
CA GLY A 46 -0.59 -1.23 -4.15
C GLY A 46 -1.93 -1.55 -3.48
N ILE A 47 -2.08 -2.68 -2.76
CA ILE A 47 -3.36 -3.09 -2.13
C ILE A 47 -3.90 -2.07 -1.13
N VAL A 48 -3.03 -1.35 -0.43
CA VAL A 48 -3.39 -0.23 0.47
C VAL A 48 -4.16 0.84 -0.28
N TYR A 49 -3.81 1.09 -1.54
CA TYR A 49 -4.47 2.05 -2.41
C TYR A 49 -5.52 1.40 -3.33
N GLY A 50 -5.95 0.16 -3.06
CA GLY A 50 -6.95 -0.53 -3.89
C GLY A 50 -6.52 -0.84 -5.33
N TYR A 51 -5.21 -0.92 -5.58
CA TYR A 51 -4.64 -1.05 -6.92
C TYR A 51 -3.64 -2.23 -6.99
N PRO A 52 -3.77 -3.18 -7.94
CA PRO A 52 -2.88 -4.34 -8.03
C PRO A 52 -1.60 -4.07 -8.85
N SER A 53 -0.64 -3.33 -8.28
CA SER A 53 0.67 -3.11 -8.91
C SER A 53 1.48 -4.39 -9.07
N ARG A 54 1.46 -5.28 -8.06
CA ARG A 54 2.17 -6.58 -8.09
C ARG A 54 1.60 -7.56 -7.08
N LEU A 55 1.64 -8.85 -7.42
CA LEU A 55 1.40 -9.96 -6.48
C LEU A 55 2.52 -10.03 -5.42
N ILE A 56 2.20 -10.51 -4.23
CA ILE A 56 3.13 -10.61 -3.09
C ILE A 56 3.69 -12.02 -2.93
N ILE A 57 2.88 -13.05 -3.18
CA ILE A 57 3.23 -14.47 -3.15
C ILE A 57 3.38 -14.99 -4.59
N GLY A 58 2.36 -14.82 -5.42
CA GLY A 58 2.24 -15.36 -6.78
C GLY A 58 3.10 -14.66 -7.85
N LYS A 59 4.23 -14.05 -7.48
CA LYS A 59 5.06 -13.18 -8.34
C LYS A 59 5.45 -13.81 -9.69
N ALA A 60 5.67 -15.13 -9.73
CA ALA A 60 6.04 -15.87 -10.93
C ALA A 60 4.84 -16.39 -11.77
N LEU A 61 3.59 -16.16 -11.33
CA LEU A 61 2.40 -16.60 -12.07
C LEU A 61 2.24 -15.81 -13.38
N LYS A 62 1.87 -16.50 -14.46
CA LYS A 62 1.56 -15.88 -15.75
C LYS A 62 0.23 -15.11 -15.67
N GLN A 63 0.33 -13.77 -15.64
CA GLN A 63 -0.79 -12.83 -15.50
C GLN A 63 -1.24 -12.18 -16.83
N SER A 64 -0.66 -12.57 -17.97
CA SER A 64 -0.86 -11.89 -19.27
C SER A 64 -2.32 -11.85 -19.77
N ASN A 65 -3.14 -12.77 -19.28
CA ASN A 65 -4.53 -12.94 -19.69
C ASN A 65 -5.53 -12.50 -18.60
N TRP A 66 -5.04 -11.93 -17.50
CA TRP A 66 -5.90 -11.50 -16.39
C TRP A 66 -6.28 -10.03 -16.57
N THR A 67 -7.57 -9.76 -16.39
CA THR A 67 -8.11 -8.41 -16.23
C THR A 67 -7.52 -7.72 -14.99
N HIS A 68 -7.72 -6.40 -14.89
CA HIS A 68 -7.26 -5.65 -13.72
C HIS A 68 -7.95 -6.14 -12.43
N ASP A 69 -9.26 -6.40 -12.53
CA ASP A 69 -10.10 -6.90 -11.44
C ASP A 69 -9.63 -8.27 -10.97
N GLU A 70 -9.36 -9.21 -11.88
CA GLU A 70 -8.79 -10.52 -11.53
C GLU A 70 -7.44 -10.43 -10.83
N LYS A 71 -6.58 -9.47 -11.21
CA LYS A 71 -5.31 -9.23 -10.51
C LYS A 71 -5.55 -8.72 -9.09
N LEU A 72 -6.52 -7.83 -8.88
CA LEU A 72 -6.88 -7.36 -7.55
C LEU A 72 -7.53 -8.48 -6.71
N THR A 73 -8.36 -9.34 -7.30
CA THR A 73 -8.95 -10.50 -6.63
C THR A 73 -7.87 -11.44 -6.08
N VAL A 74 -6.84 -11.74 -6.89
CA VAL A 74 -5.72 -12.56 -6.44
C VAL A 74 -4.87 -11.81 -5.41
N LEU A 75 -4.61 -10.52 -5.58
CA LEU A 75 -3.82 -9.75 -4.61
C LEU A 75 -4.50 -9.63 -3.25
N LEU A 76 -5.82 -9.40 -3.21
CA LEU A 76 -6.60 -9.41 -1.99
C LEU A 76 -6.53 -10.78 -1.30
N PHE A 77 -6.74 -11.86 -2.05
CA PHE A 77 -6.59 -13.22 -1.53
C PHE A 77 -5.20 -13.48 -0.96
N GLU A 78 -4.14 -13.09 -1.69
CA GLU A 78 -2.76 -13.20 -1.22
C GLU A 78 -2.51 -12.39 0.05
N SER A 79 -3.09 -11.19 0.15
CA SER A 79 -2.94 -10.31 1.31
C SER A 79 -3.62 -10.88 2.55
N LEU A 80 -4.82 -11.47 2.40
CA LEU A 80 -5.53 -12.19 3.45
C LEU A 80 -4.76 -13.46 3.87
N LEU A 81 -4.26 -14.23 2.90
CA LEU A 81 -3.43 -15.42 3.15
C LEU A 81 -2.12 -15.07 3.88
N PHE A 82 -1.42 -14.03 3.44
CA PHE A 82 -0.22 -13.51 4.10
C PHE A 82 -0.52 -13.08 5.55
N THR A 83 -1.60 -12.32 5.76
CA THR A 83 -2.02 -11.87 7.10
C THR A 83 -2.31 -13.04 8.03
N TYR A 84 -3.04 -14.06 7.55
CA TYR A 84 -3.29 -15.30 8.30
C TYR A 84 -2.00 -16.06 8.65
N CYS A 85 -1.08 -16.20 7.68
CA CYS A 85 0.19 -16.89 7.88
C CYS A 85 1.10 -16.15 8.88
N ASN A 86 1.27 -14.83 8.75
CA ASN A 86 2.11 -14.04 9.66
C ASN A 86 1.49 -13.90 11.07
N PHE A 87 0.16 -14.03 11.21
CA PHE A 87 -0.48 -14.17 12.51
C PHE A 87 -0.22 -15.54 13.15
N ASN A 88 -0.18 -16.61 12.34
CA ASN A 88 0.03 -18.00 12.78
C ASN A 88 1.48 -18.50 12.61
N ASP A 89 2.47 -17.62 12.63
CA ASP A 89 3.88 -17.82 12.23
C ASP A 89 4.60 -19.05 12.85
N THR A 90 4.06 -19.59 13.95
CA THR A 90 4.54 -20.80 14.66
C THR A 90 3.96 -22.12 14.17
N LYS A 91 3.01 -22.12 13.22
CA LYS A 91 2.28 -23.31 12.76
C LYS A 91 2.54 -23.59 11.28
N LYS A 92 2.60 -24.88 10.93
CA LYS A 92 2.52 -25.32 9.52
C LYS A 92 1.20 -24.82 8.93
N PHE A 93 1.24 -24.26 7.72
CA PHE A 93 0.03 -23.81 7.01
C PHE A 93 -0.99 -24.95 6.86
N ASP A 94 -2.25 -24.65 7.20
CA ASP A 94 -3.41 -25.53 7.08
C ASP A 94 -4.45 -24.83 6.19
N GLN A 95 -4.63 -25.34 4.97
CA GLN A 95 -5.60 -24.86 4.00
C GLN A 95 -7.04 -24.94 4.53
N THR A 96 -7.39 -25.97 5.30
CA THR A 96 -8.76 -26.17 5.81
C THR A 96 -9.09 -25.14 6.86
N ASN A 97 -8.16 -24.89 7.80
CA ASN A 97 -8.31 -23.88 8.84
C ASN A 97 -8.34 -22.45 8.27
N PHE A 98 -7.47 -22.14 7.31
CA PHE A 98 -7.48 -20.85 6.63
C PHE A 98 -8.82 -20.57 5.92
N ILE A 99 -9.31 -21.52 5.12
CA ILE A 99 -10.59 -21.38 4.40
C ILE A 99 -11.77 -21.28 5.38
N GLU A 100 -11.75 -22.01 6.49
CA GLU A 100 -12.77 -21.91 7.54
C GLU A 100 -12.78 -20.52 8.18
N THR A 101 -11.61 -20.05 8.61
CA THR A 101 -11.43 -18.76 9.30
C THR A 101 -11.82 -17.60 8.39
N LEU A 102 -11.35 -17.59 7.14
CA LEU A 102 -11.69 -16.54 6.18
C LEU A 102 -13.18 -16.57 5.78
N TYR A 103 -13.80 -17.76 5.72
CA TYR A 103 -15.24 -17.87 5.49
C TYR A 103 -16.07 -17.38 6.68
N ARG A 104 -15.61 -17.59 7.92
CA ARG A 104 -16.25 -17.04 9.13
C ARG A 104 -16.16 -15.53 9.18
N PHE A 105 -15.00 -14.95 8.87
CA PHE A 105 -14.80 -13.51 8.77
C PHE A 105 -15.87 -12.85 7.88
N TYR A 106 -15.93 -13.24 6.60
CA TYR A 106 -16.87 -12.68 5.62
C TYR A 106 -18.34 -13.04 5.87
N LYS A 107 -18.64 -14.00 6.76
CA LYS A 107 -20.02 -14.31 7.17
C LYS A 107 -20.54 -13.33 8.22
N HIS A 108 -19.68 -12.83 9.11
CA HIS A 108 -20.06 -11.93 10.20
C HIS A 108 -19.80 -10.45 9.85
N HIS A 109 -18.71 -10.15 9.15
CA HIS A 109 -18.39 -8.80 8.68
C HIS A 109 -19.20 -8.46 7.43
N ARG A 110 -20.36 -7.84 7.63
CA ARG A 110 -21.30 -7.47 6.55
C ARG A 110 -20.88 -6.19 5.84
N VAL A 111 -20.12 -6.35 4.76
CA VAL A 111 -20.14 -5.37 3.65
C VAL A 111 -21.54 -5.38 3.02
N GLN A 112 -22.14 -4.22 2.74
CA GLN A 112 -23.54 -4.10 2.36
C GLN A 112 -23.87 -4.90 1.08
N SER A 113 -23.02 -4.78 0.05
CA SER A 113 -23.11 -5.51 -1.22
C SER A 113 -23.01 -7.04 -1.10
N LEU A 114 -22.57 -7.59 0.04
CA LEU A 114 -22.52 -9.04 0.28
C LEU A 114 -23.79 -9.59 0.94
N GLY A 115 -24.69 -8.74 1.46
CA GLY A 115 -25.86 -9.15 2.26
C GLY A 115 -26.82 -10.12 1.57
N SER A 116 -26.93 -10.05 0.24
CA SER A 116 -27.76 -10.93 -0.59
C SER A 116 -27.08 -12.25 -0.99
N PHE A 117 -25.76 -12.36 -0.91
CA PHE A 117 -25.00 -13.50 -1.46
C PHE A 117 -24.90 -14.72 -0.54
N LEU A 118 -25.17 -14.55 0.76
CA LEU A 118 -25.15 -15.66 1.74
C LEU A 118 -26.45 -16.48 1.78
N GLY A 119 -27.53 -16.00 1.15
CA GLY A 119 -28.85 -16.64 1.16
C GLY A 119 -29.10 -17.71 0.09
N TYR A 120 -28.26 -17.84 -0.93
CA TYR A 120 -28.53 -18.73 -2.07
C TYR A 120 -28.09 -20.19 -1.84
N LEU A 121 -29.05 -21.10 -2.05
CA LEU A 121 -28.96 -22.55 -1.85
C LEU A 121 -28.19 -23.29 -2.96
N PHE A 122 -26.91 -22.97 -3.16
CA PHE A 122 -26.00 -23.80 -3.97
C PHE A 122 -25.13 -24.70 -3.09
N LYS A 123 -24.88 -25.95 -3.56
CA LYS A 123 -23.91 -26.90 -2.99
C LYS A 123 -22.46 -26.49 -3.30
N GLU A 124 -22.11 -25.26 -2.96
CA GLU A 124 -20.77 -24.71 -3.15
C GLU A 124 -19.87 -24.98 -1.95
N SER A 125 -18.60 -25.31 -2.22
CA SER A 125 -17.58 -25.36 -1.18
C SER A 125 -17.32 -23.98 -0.58
N LYS A 126 -16.75 -23.91 0.62
CA LYS A 126 -16.38 -22.63 1.25
C LYS A 126 -15.37 -21.84 0.40
N SER A 127 -14.46 -22.54 -0.29
CA SER A 127 -13.56 -21.96 -1.30
C SER A 127 -14.33 -21.26 -2.43
N GLU A 128 -15.33 -21.91 -3.03
CA GLU A 128 -16.12 -21.33 -4.13
C GLU A 128 -16.96 -20.12 -3.68
N LYS A 129 -17.45 -20.15 -2.44
CA LYS A 129 -18.14 -18.98 -1.85
C LYS A 129 -17.17 -17.82 -1.66
N LEU A 130 -15.95 -18.07 -1.20
CA LEU A 130 -14.90 -17.06 -1.09
C LEU A 130 -14.51 -16.51 -2.46
N GLU A 131 -14.37 -17.34 -3.50
CA GLU A 131 -14.10 -16.89 -4.87
C GLU A 131 -15.12 -15.84 -5.34
N ARG A 132 -16.42 -16.09 -5.10
CA ARG A 132 -17.48 -15.12 -5.41
C ARG A 132 -17.43 -13.86 -4.54
N ILE A 133 -17.18 -14.00 -3.24
CA ILE A 133 -17.09 -12.86 -2.31
C ILE A 133 -15.96 -11.92 -2.74
N LEU A 134 -14.75 -12.47 -2.96
CA LEU A 134 -13.59 -11.68 -3.36
C LEU A 134 -13.80 -11.03 -4.73
N ALA A 135 -14.31 -11.79 -5.72
CA ALA A 135 -14.64 -11.23 -7.03
C ALA A 135 -15.69 -10.10 -6.96
N LYS A 136 -16.65 -10.17 -6.04
CA LYS A 136 -17.64 -9.09 -5.84
C LYS A 136 -17.06 -7.88 -5.12
N ARG A 137 -16.09 -8.07 -4.21
CA ARG A 137 -15.38 -6.98 -3.51
C ARG A 137 -14.43 -6.21 -4.43
N THR A 138 -13.88 -6.84 -5.47
CA THR A 138 -12.89 -6.25 -6.40
C THR A 138 -13.47 -5.83 -7.77
N ASP A 139 -14.73 -6.17 -8.04
CA ASP A 139 -15.54 -5.74 -9.18
C ASP A 139 -15.57 -4.20 -9.27
N ALA A 140 -14.73 -3.62 -10.13
CA ALA A 140 -14.58 -2.18 -10.19
C ALA A 140 -15.84 -1.52 -10.71
N GLN A 141 -16.39 -0.61 -9.89
CA GLN A 141 -17.56 0.17 -10.22
C GLN A 141 -17.35 0.87 -11.58
N VAL A 142 -18.22 0.54 -12.55
CA VAL A 142 -18.10 0.97 -13.97
C VAL A 142 -17.94 2.49 -14.12
N GLN A 143 -18.45 3.25 -13.16
CA GLN A 143 -18.38 4.71 -13.09
C GLN A 143 -16.93 5.24 -12.97
N LEU A 144 -16.00 4.48 -12.37
CA LEU A 144 -14.62 4.93 -12.12
C LEU A 144 -13.71 4.79 -13.36
N ARG A 145 -13.81 3.65 -14.08
CA ARG A 145 -12.89 3.28 -15.18
C ARG A 145 -12.84 4.28 -16.35
N ASN A 146 -13.86 5.13 -16.50
CA ASN A 146 -13.97 6.10 -17.60
C ASN A 146 -13.44 7.51 -17.23
N THR A 147 -13.01 7.71 -15.99
CA THR A 147 -12.41 8.98 -15.55
C THR A 147 -10.97 9.12 -16.05
N LYS A 148 -10.54 10.34 -16.42
CA LYS A 148 -9.16 10.61 -16.89
C LYS A 148 -8.17 10.94 -15.76
N SER A 149 -8.61 10.85 -14.50
CA SER A 149 -7.84 11.17 -13.29
C SER A 149 -7.42 9.90 -12.53
N TRP A 150 -6.77 10.07 -11.39
CA TRP A 150 -6.43 8.97 -10.47
C TRP A 150 -7.60 8.06 -10.12
N ALA A 151 -8.81 8.60 -10.10
CA ALA A 151 -10.07 7.87 -9.93
C ALA A 151 -10.17 6.60 -10.79
N GLY A 152 -9.63 6.65 -12.03
CA GLY A 152 -9.69 5.54 -12.98
C GLY A 152 -8.70 4.40 -12.71
N LEU A 153 -7.76 4.56 -11.77
CA LEU A 153 -6.93 3.46 -11.28
C LEU A 153 -7.63 2.65 -10.18
N PHE A 154 -8.54 3.24 -9.40
CA PHE A 154 -9.13 2.55 -8.27
C PHE A 154 -10.23 1.59 -8.71
N ASN A 155 -10.01 0.31 -8.42
CA ASN A 155 -11.07 -0.70 -8.49
C ASN A 155 -12.00 -0.59 -7.28
N ASN A 156 -11.39 -0.67 -6.09
CA ASN A 156 -12.02 -0.46 -4.81
C ASN A 156 -10.93 0.04 -3.85
N ALA A 157 -10.91 1.35 -3.59
CA ALA A 157 -9.90 1.99 -2.75
C ALA A 157 -9.99 1.59 -1.27
N PHE A 158 -11.12 1.03 -0.82
CA PHE A 158 -11.37 0.56 0.54
C PHE A 158 -11.18 -0.95 0.74
N ILE A 159 -10.67 -1.65 -0.27
CA ILE A 159 -10.38 -3.09 -0.21
C ILE A 159 -9.34 -3.46 0.87
N TYR A 160 -8.54 -2.50 1.32
CA TYR A 160 -7.58 -2.70 2.41
C TYR A 160 -8.28 -2.85 3.77
N LEU A 161 -9.49 -2.28 3.96
CA LEU A 161 -10.28 -2.48 5.17
C LEU A 161 -10.62 -3.97 5.38
N ASP A 162 -10.85 -4.76 4.32
CA ASP A 162 -11.05 -6.21 4.43
C ASP A 162 -9.86 -6.88 5.14
N ILE A 163 -8.63 -6.46 4.83
CA ILE A 163 -7.41 -7.05 5.37
C ILE A 163 -7.19 -6.60 6.81
N LEU A 164 -7.43 -5.32 7.12
CA LEU A 164 -7.31 -4.78 8.47
C LEU A 164 -8.35 -5.38 9.42
N LEU A 165 -9.61 -5.47 9.00
CA LEU A 165 -10.68 -6.12 9.76
C LEU A 165 -10.44 -7.62 9.93
N PHE A 166 -9.84 -8.28 8.92
CA PHE A 166 -9.45 -9.69 9.06
C PHE A 166 -8.32 -9.87 10.08
N GLU A 167 -7.33 -8.97 10.13
CA GLU A 167 -6.28 -9.00 11.15
C GLU A 167 -6.84 -8.82 12.58
N GLU A 168 -7.82 -7.93 12.76
CA GLU A 168 -8.51 -7.81 14.07
C GLU A 168 -9.38 -9.04 14.38
N HIS A 169 -10.07 -9.62 13.39
CA HIS A 169 -10.83 -10.86 13.56
C HIS A 169 -9.95 -12.05 13.98
N LEU A 170 -8.68 -12.09 13.54
CA LEU A 170 -7.71 -13.09 13.97
C LEU A 170 -7.29 -12.90 15.44
N LYS A 171 -7.22 -11.66 15.93
CA LYS A 171 -6.93 -11.34 17.34
C LYS A 171 -8.13 -11.66 18.24
N ALA A 172 -9.35 -11.38 17.79
CA ALA A 172 -10.59 -11.66 18.49
C ALA A 172 -11.72 -11.96 17.49
N GLU A 173 -12.37 -13.14 17.60
CA GLU A 173 -13.39 -13.57 16.63
C GLU A 173 -14.55 -12.55 16.47
N ASN A 174 -14.86 -11.77 17.51
CA ASN A 174 -15.83 -10.67 17.49
C ASN A 174 -15.14 -9.32 17.69
N THR A 175 -14.91 -8.60 16.61
CA THR A 175 -14.51 -7.19 16.59
C THR A 175 -15.73 -6.30 16.79
N ALA A 176 -15.59 -5.26 17.62
CA ALA A 176 -16.69 -4.31 17.87
C ALA A 176 -16.86 -3.26 16.76
N VAL A 177 -15.85 -3.10 15.89
CA VAL A 177 -15.82 -2.09 14.83
C VAL A 177 -16.30 -2.69 13.51
N ASP A 178 -17.31 -2.07 12.90
CA ASP A 178 -17.80 -2.44 11.58
C ASP A 178 -17.09 -1.69 10.44
N TYR A 179 -17.27 -2.21 9.22
CA TYR A 179 -16.64 -1.69 8.00
C TYR A 179 -17.15 -0.30 7.63
N GLN A 180 -18.45 -0.06 7.81
CA GLN A 180 -19.14 1.16 7.43
C GLN A 180 -18.65 2.36 8.23
N SER A 181 -18.55 2.23 9.55
CA SER A 181 -18.04 3.26 10.46
C SER A 181 -16.61 3.68 10.09
N LEU A 182 -15.76 2.70 9.75
CA LEU A 182 -14.39 2.95 9.30
C LEU A 182 -14.32 3.60 7.91
N ALA A 183 -15.19 3.21 6.98
CA ALA A 183 -15.26 3.81 5.65
C ALA A 183 -15.76 5.26 5.71
N VAL A 184 -16.78 5.56 6.52
CA VAL A 184 -17.28 6.93 6.79
C VAL A 184 -16.20 7.78 7.46
N LEU A 185 -15.48 7.25 8.45
CA LEU A 185 -14.37 7.94 9.11
C LEU A 185 -13.25 8.25 8.13
N ALA A 186 -12.82 7.28 7.34
CA ALA A 186 -11.77 7.45 6.33
C ALA A 186 -12.17 8.47 5.26
N LEU A 187 -13.40 8.42 4.75
CA LEU A 187 -13.93 9.42 3.83
C LEU A 187 -13.96 10.83 4.43
N SER A 188 -14.28 10.95 5.71
CA SER A 188 -14.29 12.25 6.41
C SER A 188 -12.88 12.83 6.53
N ILE A 189 -11.88 11.98 6.79
CA ILE A 189 -10.46 12.36 6.83
C ILE A 189 -9.92 12.70 5.42
N ILE A 190 -10.38 11.99 4.37
CA ILE A 190 -10.08 12.33 2.98
C ILE A 190 -10.72 13.68 2.59
N SER A 191 -11.96 13.96 3.00
CA SER A 191 -12.57 15.29 2.83
C SER A 191 -11.73 16.38 3.48
N LEU A 192 -11.28 16.19 4.73
CA LEU A 192 -10.39 17.14 5.41
C LEU A 192 -9.08 17.36 4.66
N SER A 193 -8.48 16.28 4.13
CA SER A 193 -7.25 16.34 3.33
C SER A 193 -7.44 17.23 2.10
N ALA A 194 -8.49 16.98 1.31
CA ALA A 194 -8.85 17.71 0.09
C ALA A 194 -9.41 19.13 0.33
N TYR A 195 -9.60 19.54 1.58
CA TYR A 195 -9.99 20.89 1.97
C TYR A 195 -8.91 21.66 2.73
N SER A 196 -7.76 21.04 3.01
CA SER A 196 -6.79 21.55 3.96
C SER A 196 -6.18 22.91 3.58
N ASP A 197 -6.21 23.30 2.30
CA ASP A 197 -5.80 24.63 1.83
C ASP A 197 -6.97 25.62 1.57
N GLY A 198 -8.21 25.18 1.83
CA GLY A 198 -9.45 25.92 1.60
C GLY A 198 -10.07 25.80 0.20
N LYS A 199 -9.52 24.98 -0.72
CA LYS A 199 -10.03 24.84 -2.10
C LYS A 199 -9.83 23.42 -2.67
N ILE A 200 -10.91 22.66 -2.82
CA ILE A 200 -10.84 21.38 -3.57
C ILE A 200 -10.53 21.63 -5.05
N GLU A 201 -9.48 21.00 -5.57
CA GLU A 201 -9.20 20.90 -7.00
C GLU A 201 -10.03 19.79 -7.70
N GLU A 202 -10.26 19.90 -9.01
CA GLU A 202 -11.05 18.91 -9.77
C GLU A 202 -10.49 17.48 -9.63
N SER A 203 -9.17 17.38 -9.53
CA SER A 203 -8.40 16.14 -9.35
C SER A 203 -8.63 15.49 -7.98
N GLU A 204 -8.61 16.28 -6.90
CA GLU A 204 -8.90 15.85 -5.53
C GLU A 204 -10.37 15.46 -5.37
N LYS A 205 -11.27 16.23 -5.97
CA LYS A 205 -12.70 15.90 -5.98
C LYS A 205 -12.96 14.57 -6.69
N ALA A 206 -12.34 14.35 -7.86
CA ALA A 206 -12.49 13.09 -8.58
C ALA A 206 -11.92 11.90 -7.77
N LEU A 207 -10.81 12.11 -7.05
CA LEU A 207 -10.24 11.12 -6.15
C LEU A 207 -11.18 10.81 -4.97
N PHE A 208 -11.76 11.84 -4.34
CA PHE A 208 -12.79 11.69 -3.31
C PHE A 208 -14.02 10.93 -3.82
N ASP A 209 -14.54 11.28 -5.01
CA ASP A 209 -15.66 10.58 -5.63
C ASP A 209 -15.32 9.08 -5.87
N ALA A 210 -14.07 8.75 -6.17
CA ALA A 210 -13.61 7.36 -6.30
C ALA A 210 -13.56 6.60 -4.97
N PHE A 211 -13.10 7.25 -3.89
CA PHE A 211 -13.23 6.70 -2.55
C PHE A 211 -14.70 6.49 -2.17
N LEU A 212 -15.56 7.49 -2.41
CA LEU A 212 -16.98 7.45 -2.06
C LEU A 212 -17.73 6.31 -2.75
N VAL A 213 -17.40 6.06 -4.02
CA VAL A 213 -17.92 4.92 -4.80
C VAL A 213 -17.35 3.57 -4.31
N SER A 214 -16.10 3.55 -3.85
CA SER A 214 -15.47 2.33 -3.29
C SER A 214 -16.01 1.93 -1.91
N ALA A 215 -16.58 2.88 -1.17
CA ALA A 215 -16.93 2.70 0.23
C ALA A 215 -18.16 1.82 0.48
N ASP A 216 -18.99 1.53 -0.52
CA ASP A 216 -20.18 0.67 -0.40
C ASP A 216 -21.13 1.11 0.75
N LEU A 217 -21.28 2.43 0.89
CA LEU A 217 -22.13 3.11 1.89
C LEU A 217 -23.60 3.11 1.47
N ASP A 218 -24.48 3.18 2.46
CA ASP A 218 -25.89 3.44 2.25
C ASP A 218 -26.19 4.90 1.84
N HIS A 219 -27.48 5.21 1.66
CA HIS A 219 -27.91 6.54 1.24
C HIS A 219 -27.54 7.63 2.26
N ASP A 220 -27.79 7.38 3.55
CA ASP A 220 -27.70 8.40 4.58
C ASP A 220 -26.24 8.62 5.00
N GLU A 221 -25.45 7.54 5.07
CA GLU A 221 -24.00 7.58 5.21
C GLU A 221 -23.33 8.37 4.05
N ARG A 222 -23.80 8.15 2.82
CA ARG A 222 -23.28 8.83 1.63
C ARG A 222 -23.62 10.33 1.63
N GLU A 223 -24.83 10.71 2.02
CA GLU A 223 -25.21 12.12 2.13
C GLU A 223 -24.49 12.82 3.30
N LEU A 224 -24.28 12.14 4.44
CA LEU A 224 -23.46 12.66 5.54
C LEU A 224 -22.04 13.00 5.07
N VAL A 225 -21.39 12.07 4.37
CA VAL A 225 -20.04 12.27 3.84
C VAL A 225 -19.97 13.40 2.80
N LYS A 226 -20.96 13.50 1.89
CA LYS A 226 -21.06 14.65 0.95
C LYS A 226 -21.29 15.98 1.66
N LEU A 227 -22.04 15.98 2.77
CA LEU A 227 -22.32 17.19 3.54
C LEU A 227 -21.07 17.66 4.31
N ARG A 228 -20.29 16.73 4.87
CA ARG A 228 -18.95 17.00 5.44
C ARG A 228 -17.98 17.55 4.41
N LEU A 229 -18.00 17.02 3.17
CA LEU A 229 -17.29 17.64 2.05
C LEU A 229 -17.81 19.07 1.85
N LYS A 230 -19.08 19.27 1.53
CA LYS A 230 -19.61 20.59 1.13
C LYS A 230 -19.44 21.70 2.18
N ASN A 231 -19.64 21.38 3.46
CA ASN A 231 -19.70 22.38 4.54
C ASN A 231 -18.40 22.49 5.34
N GLY A 232 -17.43 21.60 5.09
CA GLY A 232 -16.29 21.37 5.98
C GLY A 232 -16.65 20.51 7.20
N THR A 233 -15.61 20.07 7.90
CA THR A 233 -15.66 19.36 9.19
C THR A 233 -14.34 19.63 9.91
N SER A 234 -14.08 19.06 11.09
CA SER A 234 -12.77 19.12 11.75
C SER A 234 -12.42 17.80 12.44
N LEU A 235 -11.13 17.56 12.74
CA LEU A 235 -10.69 16.36 13.46
C LEU A 235 -11.36 16.21 14.84
N ASN A 236 -11.78 17.31 15.47
CA ASN A 236 -12.48 17.32 16.76
C ASN A 236 -13.95 16.85 16.66
N GLU A 237 -14.51 16.74 15.44
CA GLU A 237 -15.85 16.22 15.18
C GLU A 237 -15.84 14.73 14.79
N LEU A 238 -14.64 14.12 14.77
CA LEU A 238 -14.42 12.72 14.42
C LEU A 238 -14.06 11.92 15.68
N ASP A 239 -14.49 10.67 15.70
CA ASP A 239 -14.24 9.77 16.82
C ASP A 239 -12.95 8.95 16.57
N ALA A 240 -11.94 9.21 17.38
CA ALA A 240 -10.67 8.48 17.35
C ALA A 240 -10.77 7.09 18.02
N GLU A 241 -11.76 6.85 18.88
CA GLU A 241 -11.96 5.57 19.56
C GLU A 241 -12.43 4.46 18.60
N LEU A 242 -13.01 4.85 17.45
CA LEU A 242 -13.34 3.96 16.33
C LEU A 242 -12.12 3.32 15.65
N ILE A 243 -10.89 3.73 15.98
CA ILE A 243 -9.67 3.30 15.27
C ILE A 243 -8.93 2.23 16.10
N PRO A 244 -9.17 0.92 15.88
CA PRO A 244 -8.83 -0.11 16.86
C PRO A 244 -7.35 -0.48 16.90
N SER A 245 -6.54 -0.10 15.90
CA SER A 245 -5.12 -0.45 15.88
C SER A 245 -4.26 0.49 15.03
N TRP A 246 -2.94 0.39 15.23
CA TRP A 246 -1.94 1.16 14.49
C TRP A 246 -2.06 0.99 12.97
N ASN A 247 -2.48 -0.17 12.46
CA ASN A 247 -2.62 -0.37 11.01
C ASN A 247 -3.78 0.47 10.41
N PHE A 248 -4.88 0.66 11.14
CA PHE A 248 -5.95 1.59 10.72
C PHE A 248 -5.49 3.04 10.78
N LYS A 249 -4.85 3.45 11.89
CA LYS A 249 -4.24 4.79 12.01
C LYS A 249 -3.32 5.07 10.82
N ARG A 250 -2.43 4.12 10.54
CA ARG A 250 -1.44 4.20 9.47
C ARG A 250 -2.10 4.32 8.09
N TYR A 251 -3.13 3.51 7.81
CA TYR A 251 -3.91 3.55 6.57
C TYR A 251 -4.62 4.89 6.34
N LEU A 252 -5.25 5.47 7.36
CA LEU A 252 -5.87 6.80 7.27
C LEU A 252 -4.84 7.87 6.85
N LEU A 253 -3.62 7.77 7.38
CA LEU A 253 -2.52 8.66 7.01
C LEU A 253 -2.00 8.42 5.59
N ASP A 254 -2.03 7.18 5.08
CA ASP A 254 -1.68 6.87 3.68
C ASP A 254 -2.71 7.41 2.69
N LEU A 255 -4.00 7.27 2.97
CA LEU A 255 -5.05 7.83 2.12
C LEU A 255 -4.98 9.35 2.07
N SER A 256 -4.77 9.99 3.22
CA SER A 256 -4.58 11.45 3.32
C SER A 256 -3.34 11.91 2.56
N SER A 257 -2.23 11.18 2.71
CA SER A 257 -1.00 11.45 1.97
C SER A 257 -1.15 11.24 0.46
N LEU A 258 -1.92 10.23 0.03
CA LEU A 258 -2.23 10.03 -1.38
C LEU A 258 -3.08 11.18 -1.92
N THR A 259 -4.09 11.63 -1.19
CA THR A 259 -4.96 12.74 -1.59
C THR A 259 -4.16 14.01 -1.88
N ILE A 260 -3.31 14.41 -0.94
CA ILE A 260 -2.50 15.62 -1.01
C ILE A 260 -1.35 15.53 -2.04
N TYR A 261 -0.70 14.36 -2.19
CA TYR A 261 0.47 14.20 -3.07
C TYR A 261 0.16 13.55 -4.44
N ALA A 262 -1.11 13.33 -4.79
CA ALA A 262 -1.51 12.75 -6.08
C ALA A 262 -1.13 13.62 -7.28
N ASN A 263 -1.18 14.95 -7.15
CA ASN A 263 -1.17 15.87 -8.30
C ASN A 263 -0.02 16.89 -8.28
N HIS A 264 0.43 17.34 -7.10
CA HIS A 264 1.51 18.32 -6.95
C HIS A 264 2.32 18.07 -5.66
N ASP A 265 3.35 18.90 -5.39
CA ASP A 265 3.90 18.97 -4.03
C ASP A 265 2.92 19.74 -3.15
N ALA A 266 2.69 19.27 -1.94
CA ALA A 266 1.74 19.86 -1.01
C ALA A 266 2.11 21.31 -0.65
N ARG A 267 1.10 22.17 -0.53
CA ARG A 267 1.17 23.53 0.01
C ARG A 267 1.49 23.48 1.51
N THR A 268 1.73 24.65 2.10
CA THR A 268 2.04 24.75 3.54
C THR A 268 0.87 24.23 4.39
N ALA A 269 -0.36 24.64 4.09
CA ALA A 269 -1.55 24.21 4.82
C ALA A 269 -1.81 22.69 4.74
N GLU A 270 -1.63 22.08 3.56
CA GLU A 270 -1.71 20.63 3.38
C GLU A 270 -0.63 19.87 4.21
N LYS A 271 0.58 20.45 4.31
CA LYS A 271 1.66 19.91 5.14
C LYS A 271 1.39 20.08 6.64
N GLU A 272 0.75 21.17 7.05
CA GLU A 272 0.30 21.43 8.42
C GLU A 272 -0.83 20.47 8.82
N PHE A 273 -1.85 20.30 7.97
CA PHE A 273 -2.93 19.34 8.20
C PHE A 273 -2.44 17.89 8.35
N LEU A 274 -1.49 17.44 7.55
CA LEU A 274 -0.92 16.08 7.70
C LEU A 274 -0.18 15.89 9.04
N GLU A 275 0.40 16.96 9.59
CA GLU A 275 1.05 16.95 10.90
C GLU A 275 0.01 16.98 12.04
N GLU A 276 -1.08 17.75 11.90
CA GLU A 276 -2.24 17.71 12.81
C GLU A 276 -2.89 16.31 12.84
N LEU A 277 -3.14 15.73 11.66
CA LEU A 277 -3.69 14.38 11.53
C LEU A 277 -2.75 13.33 12.15
N ARG A 278 -1.43 13.45 11.96
CA ARG A 278 -0.44 12.59 12.61
C ARG A 278 -0.54 12.66 14.14
N ILE A 279 -0.70 13.86 14.70
CA ILE A 279 -0.86 14.07 16.15
C ILE A 279 -2.18 13.47 16.64
N TRP A 280 -3.29 13.75 15.95
CA TRP A 280 -4.62 13.23 16.30
C TRP A 280 -4.69 11.69 16.25
N LEU A 281 -3.99 11.08 15.29
CA LEU A 281 -3.84 9.63 15.20
C LEU A 281 -2.85 9.04 16.21
N ASP A 282 -2.10 9.83 16.97
CA ASP A 282 -0.97 9.37 17.82
C ASP A 282 -0.01 8.46 17.03
N LEU A 283 0.52 9.00 15.92
CA LEU A 283 1.52 8.36 15.06
C LEU A 283 2.86 9.10 15.16
N SER A 284 3.96 8.41 14.90
CA SER A 284 5.30 9.02 14.93
C SER A 284 5.55 9.90 13.70
N GLN A 285 6.52 10.83 13.79
CA GLN A 285 6.96 11.62 12.63
C GLN A 285 7.46 10.71 11.48
N GLU A 286 8.03 9.55 11.83
CA GLU A 286 8.52 8.57 10.87
C GLU A 286 7.37 7.90 10.09
N ASP A 287 6.24 7.63 10.75
CA ASP A 287 5.03 7.12 10.07
C ASP A 287 4.53 8.10 9.01
N LEU A 288 4.50 9.41 9.31
CA LEU A 288 4.14 10.45 8.33
C LEU A 288 5.18 10.59 7.19
N ASN A 289 6.47 10.48 7.50
CA ASN A 289 7.51 10.49 6.47
C ASN A 289 7.30 9.35 5.48
N GLN A 290 7.01 8.15 6.00
CA GLN A 290 6.75 6.95 5.21
C GLN A 290 5.43 7.02 4.45
N ALA A 291 4.37 7.57 5.04
CA ALA A 291 3.06 7.73 4.38
C ALA A 291 3.18 8.51 3.07
N VAL A 292 3.83 9.66 3.14
CA VAL A 292 4.03 10.50 1.96
C VAL A 292 5.00 9.87 0.97
N ILE A 293 6.08 9.24 1.44
CA ILE A 293 6.98 8.46 0.57
C ILE A 293 6.18 7.43 -0.23
N MET A 294 5.29 6.67 0.42
CA MET A 294 4.55 5.57 -0.21
C MET A 294 3.50 6.08 -1.19
N ALA A 295 2.78 7.15 -0.82
CA ALA A 295 1.87 7.85 -1.73
C ALA A 295 2.61 8.34 -2.99
N GLN A 296 3.72 9.05 -2.80
CA GLN A 296 4.55 9.59 -3.87
C GLN A 296 5.16 8.52 -4.79
N GLN A 297 5.59 7.38 -4.22
CA GLN A 297 6.07 6.27 -5.02
C GLN A 297 4.95 5.57 -5.76
N PHE A 298 3.80 5.34 -5.12
CA PHE A 298 2.64 4.75 -5.79
C PHE A 298 2.22 5.59 -7.00
N VAL A 299 2.20 6.92 -6.83
CA VAL A 299 2.00 7.89 -7.91
C VAL A 299 3.06 7.70 -9.02
N LEU A 300 4.35 7.67 -8.65
CA LEU A 300 5.43 7.54 -9.63
C LEU A 300 5.48 6.17 -10.34
N GLU A 301 5.16 5.06 -9.69
CA GLU A 301 5.14 3.73 -10.30
C GLU A 301 3.97 3.60 -11.31
N ASN A 302 2.84 4.29 -11.05
CA ASN A 302 1.60 4.09 -11.82
C ASN A 302 1.22 5.26 -12.75
N HIS A 303 1.95 6.38 -12.76
CA HIS A 303 1.64 7.59 -13.56
C HIS A 303 1.32 7.32 -15.03
N LYS A 304 2.02 6.37 -15.68
CA LYS A 304 1.83 6.03 -17.11
C LYS A 304 0.44 5.49 -17.44
N GLN A 305 -0.32 5.08 -16.44
CA GLN A 305 -1.67 4.55 -16.58
C GLN A 305 -2.74 5.62 -16.35
N VAL A 306 -2.39 6.79 -15.80
CA VAL A 306 -3.30 7.92 -15.57
C VAL A 306 -3.32 8.82 -16.81
N GLY A 307 -4.50 9.04 -17.38
CA GLY A 307 -4.67 9.83 -18.61
C GLY A 307 -4.19 11.29 -18.50
N TYR A 308 -4.19 11.86 -17.30
CA TYR A 308 -3.78 13.23 -16.99
C TYR A 308 -2.26 13.45 -16.99
N LEU A 309 -1.45 12.44 -16.65
CA LEU A 309 0.00 12.56 -16.48
C LEU A 309 0.79 12.35 -17.77
N LYS A 310 0.17 12.66 -18.91
CA LYS A 310 0.81 12.70 -20.22
C LYS A 310 1.62 13.97 -20.47
N ASP A 311 1.43 15.00 -19.63
CA ASP A 311 2.29 16.19 -19.65
C ASP A 311 3.62 15.86 -18.95
N ALA A 312 4.71 15.91 -19.72
CA ALA A 312 6.04 15.56 -19.26
C ALA A 312 6.50 16.46 -18.09
N ASN A 313 6.06 17.73 -18.08
CA ASN A 313 6.41 18.69 -17.04
C ASN A 313 5.89 18.27 -15.65
N THR A 314 4.67 17.72 -15.58
CA THR A 314 4.06 17.28 -14.31
C THR A 314 4.80 16.07 -13.74
N VAL A 315 5.16 15.10 -14.60
CA VAL A 315 5.93 13.92 -14.20
C VAL A 315 7.34 14.30 -13.75
N GLU A 316 8.01 15.21 -14.48
CA GLU A 316 9.35 15.71 -14.11
C GLU A 316 9.33 16.48 -12.78
N LEU A 317 8.33 17.33 -12.56
CA LEU A 317 8.13 18.06 -11.31
C LEU A 317 7.88 17.09 -10.14
N MET A 318 7.03 16.07 -10.33
CA MET A 318 6.82 15.02 -9.33
C MET A 318 8.12 14.28 -9.02
N VAL A 319 8.82 13.73 -10.01
CA VAL A 319 10.11 13.02 -9.83
C VAL A 319 11.11 13.89 -9.07
N THR A 320 11.19 15.18 -9.41
CA THR A 320 12.06 16.15 -8.75
C THR A 320 11.70 16.33 -7.27
N ASN A 321 10.41 16.44 -6.95
CA ASN A 321 9.94 16.66 -5.58
C ASN A 321 10.05 15.41 -4.70
N VAL A 322 9.73 14.23 -5.26
CA VAL A 322 10.00 12.93 -4.64
C VAL A 322 11.50 12.81 -4.31
N SER A 323 12.37 13.08 -5.28
CA SER A 323 13.83 13.06 -5.09
C SER A 323 14.26 14.01 -3.97
N LYS A 324 13.85 15.29 -3.98
CA LYS A 324 14.16 16.25 -2.90
C LYS A 324 13.74 15.76 -1.52
N ARG A 325 12.56 15.13 -1.39
CA ARG A 325 12.06 14.59 -0.11
C ARG A 325 12.93 13.45 0.39
N TRP A 326 13.30 12.52 -0.48
CA TRP A 326 14.22 11.41 -0.16
C TRP A 326 15.59 11.89 0.27
N ILE A 327 16.16 12.88 -0.42
CA ILE A 327 17.45 13.51 -0.04
C ILE A 327 17.40 14.03 1.39
N LYS A 328 16.31 14.71 1.78
CA LYS A 328 16.10 15.23 3.14
C LYS A 328 15.98 14.12 4.20
N ILE A 329 15.32 13.01 3.88
CA ILE A 329 15.09 11.88 4.79
C ILE A 329 16.35 11.03 4.99
N LEU A 330 17.07 10.73 3.90
CA LEU A 330 18.36 10.04 3.97
C LEU A 330 19.43 10.91 4.65
N GLY A 331 19.45 12.22 4.36
CA GLY A 331 20.35 13.18 5.00
C GLY A 331 20.15 13.30 6.52
N ARG A 332 18.91 13.17 7.01
CA ARG A 332 18.60 13.13 8.45
C ARG A 332 19.06 11.84 9.14
N ASN A 333 19.06 10.71 8.43
CA ASN A 333 19.46 9.40 8.96
C ASN A 333 20.90 8.99 8.61
N LYS A 334 21.70 9.90 8.04
CA LYS A 334 23.07 9.66 7.53
C LYS A 334 24.01 8.99 8.54
N GLU A 335 23.87 9.30 9.83
CA GLU A 335 24.74 8.80 10.90
C GLU A 335 24.45 7.33 11.22
N LYS A 336 23.17 6.96 11.32
CA LYS A 336 22.76 5.54 11.43
C LYS A 336 23.20 4.76 10.20
N LEU A 337 22.90 5.28 9.00
CA LEU A 337 23.30 4.68 7.73
C LEU A 337 24.83 4.46 7.64
N ALA A 338 25.64 5.43 8.08
CA ALA A 338 27.09 5.32 8.09
C ALA A 338 27.62 4.30 9.12
N VAL A 339 26.97 4.14 10.27
CA VAL A 339 27.33 3.12 11.27
C VAL A 339 27.04 1.71 10.73
N GLU A 340 25.83 1.48 10.20
CA GLU A 340 25.42 0.19 9.63
C GLU A 340 26.32 -0.21 8.43
N LEU A 341 26.57 0.71 7.49
CA LEU A 341 27.47 0.46 6.36
C LEU A 341 28.92 0.17 6.79
N LYS A 342 29.42 0.83 7.84
CA LYS A 342 30.79 0.65 8.34
C LYS A 342 31.00 -0.71 9.03
N GLN A 343 29.94 -1.28 9.60
CA GLN A 343 29.95 -2.65 10.13
C GLN A 343 29.92 -3.68 8.98
N SER A 344 29.21 -3.38 7.89
CA SER A 344 29.12 -4.24 6.69
C SER A 344 30.29 -4.04 5.71
N LYS A 345 31.50 -4.44 6.12
CA LYS A 345 32.74 -4.31 5.31
C LYS A 345 32.67 -5.00 3.95
N GLU A 346 32.00 -6.16 3.87
CA GLU A 346 31.83 -6.90 2.61
C GLU A 346 30.94 -6.12 1.63
N LEU A 347 29.85 -5.53 2.12
CA LEU A 347 28.95 -4.72 1.30
C LEU A 347 29.69 -3.53 0.69
N VAL A 348 30.51 -2.82 1.47
CA VAL A 348 31.33 -1.69 0.98
C VAL A 348 32.34 -2.14 -0.09
N ALA A 349 32.92 -3.33 0.02
CA ALA A 349 33.82 -3.89 -0.99
C ALA A 349 33.07 -4.24 -2.28
N LEU A 350 31.92 -4.92 -2.20
CA LEU A 350 31.09 -5.26 -3.35
C LEU A 350 30.51 -4.00 -4.02
N ILE A 351 30.19 -2.97 -3.24
CA ILE A 351 29.83 -1.63 -3.72
C ILE A 351 30.95 -1.04 -4.58
N ARG A 352 32.20 -1.05 -4.08
CA ARG A 352 33.36 -0.51 -4.80
C ARG A 352 33.79 -1.37 -6.00
N LYS A 353 33.46 -2.66 -6.02
CA LYS A 353 33.59 -3.49 -7.21
C LYS A 353 32.54 -3.08 -8.27
N SER A 354 31.28 -2.91 -7.85
CA SER A 354 30.16 -2.56 -8.75
C SER A 354 30.28 -1.20 -9.47
N THR A 355 31.21 -0.32 -9.08
CA THR A 355 31.55 0.90 -9.84
C THR A 355 32.44 0.67 -11.05
N ALA A 356 33.28 -0.36 -11.01
CA ALA A 356 34.36 -0.57 -11.98
C ALA A 356 34.13 -1.82 -12.84
N GLU A 357 33.46 -2.82 -12.28
CA GLU A 357 33.26 -4.14 -12.89
C GLU A 357 31.83 -4.63 -12.64
N GLU A 358 31.32 -5.44 -13.57
CA GLU A 358 30.01 -6.06 -13.37
C GLU A 358 30.10 -7.16 -12.31
N LEU A 359 29.24 -7.09 -11.29
CA LEU A 359 29.17 -8.12 -10.25
C LEU A 359 28.70 -9.46 -10.81
N THR A 360 29.31 -10.54 -10.34
CA THR A 360 28.85 -11.91 -10.61
C THR A 360 27.44 -12.13 -10.03
N LYS A 361 26.76 -13.19 -10.45
CA LYS A 361 25.42 -13.54 -9.95
C LYS A 361 25.39 -13.75 -8.42
N GLU A 362 26.44 -14.34 -7.88
CA GLU A 362 26.62 -14.58 -6.44
C GLU A 362 26.87 -13.27 -5.68
N GLU A 363 27.71 -12.39 -6.22
CA GLU A 363 27.97 -11.06 -5.66
C GLU A 363 26.71 -10.17 -5.69
N LYS A 364 25.89 -10.26 -6.75
CA LYS A 364 24.60 -9.55 -6.86
C LYS A 364 23.63 -9.99 -5.77
N GLU A 365 23.51 -11.29 -5.50
CA GLU A 365 22.70 -11.81 -4.39
C GLU A 365 23.27 -11.45 -3.02
N LYS A 366 24.60 -11.46 -2.82
CA LYS A 366 25.23 -10.97 -1.57
C LYS A 366 24.93 -9.49 -1.30
N VAL A 367 25.09 -8.62 -2.31
CA VAL A 367 24.75 -7.19 -2.20
C VAL A 367 23.29 -7.01 -1.82
N LYS A 368 22.38 -7.73 -2.47
CA LYS A 368 20.94 -7.71 -2.20
C LYS A 368 20.61 -8.14 -0.77
N THR A 369 21.19 -9.23 -0.26
CA THR A 369 20.99 -9.70 1.12
C THR A 369 21.49 -8.68 2.15
N GLN A 370 22.71 -8.15 1.96
CA GLN A 370 23.28 -7.18 2.90
C GLN A 370 22.59 -5.80 2.83
N PHE A 371 22.04 -5.40 1.68
CA PHE A 371 21.15 -4.23 1.59
C PHE A 371 19.79 -4.49 2.26
N LEU A 372 19.22 -5.70 2.14
CA LEU A 372 18.00 -6.07 2.84
C LEU A 372 18.17 -5.91 4.35
N ASP A 373 19.31 -6.33 4.92
CA ASP A 373 19.55 -6.17 6.36
C ASP A 373 19.65 -4.70 6.81
N ILE A 374 20.27 -3.81 6.03
CA ILE A 374 20.26 -2.37 6.34
C ILE A 374 18.85 -1.79 6.22
N ALA A 375 18.08 -2.22 5.21
CA ALA A 375 16.68 -1.87 5.03
C ALA A 375 15.78 -2.32 6.20
N LYS A 376 16.13 -3.39 6.92
CA LYS A 376 15.42 -3.79 8.16
C LYS A 376 15.54 -2.73 9.26
N SER A 377 16.62 -1.96 9.30
CA SER A 377 16.84 -0.87 10.28
C SER A 377 16.28 0.49 9.84
N MET A 378 16.01 0.66 8.54
CA MET A 378 15.47 1.88 7.94
C MET A 378 14.33 1.48 6.99
N PRO A 379 13.05 1.51 7.41
CA PRO A 379 11.92 1.07 6.56
C PRO A 379 11.82 1.88 5.27
N ALA A 380 12.14 3.18 5.33
CA ALA A 380 12.32 4.05 4.17
C ALA A 380 13.34 3.51 3.15
N LEU A 381 14.35 2.74 3.56
CA LEU A 381 15.32 2.11 2.65
C LEU A 381 14.78 0.78 2.07
N ALA A 382 13.99 0.01 2.83
CA ALA A 382 13.37 -1.26 2.37
C ALA A 382 12.51 -1.09 1.12
N ILE A 383 11.91 0.09 1.02
CA ILE A 383 11.11 0.56 -0.10
C ILE A 383 11.86 0.56 -1.46
N PHE A 384 13.19 0.72 -1.47
CA PHE A 384 14.00 0.62 -2.70
C PHE A 384 14.30 -0.82 -3.14
N LEU A 385 14.04 -1.82 -2.30
CA LEU A 385 14.37 -3.23 -2.57
C LEU A 385 13.24 -3.99 -3.25
N LEU A 386 12.24 -3.25 -3.72
CA LEU A 386 11.02 -3.77 -4.31
C LEU A 386 11.14 -3.87 -5.83
N PRO A 387 10.49 -4.88 -6.47
CA PRO A 387 10.57 -5.06 -7.92
C PRO A 387 9.82 -3.96 -8.66
N GLY A 388 10.50 -2.82 -8.85
CA GLY A 388 9.96 -1.54 -9.34
C GLY A 388 10.74 -0.31 -8.86
N GLY A 389 11.44 -0.40 -7.72
CA GLY A 389 12.16 0.72 -7.07
C GLY A 389 13.47 1.14 -7.74
N ALA A 390 13.44 1.39 -9.05
CA ALA A 390 14.57 1.83 -9.89
C ALA A 390 15.89 1.05 -9.69
N LEU A 391 15.79 -0.25 -9.35
CA LEU A 391 16.90 -1.19 -9.15
C LEU A 391 18.08 -0.61 -8.34
N LEU A 392 17.76 -0.26 -7.09
CA LEU A 392 18.55 0.63 -6.24
C LEU A 392 18.53 2.04 -6.87
N LEU A 393 17.82 3.01 -6.25
CA LEU A 393 18.02 4.48 -6.39
C LEU A 393 18.89 4.95 -7.58
N PRO A 394 20.14 5.36 -7.32
CA PRO A 394 21.21 4.41 -7.65
C PRO A 394 21.34 3.33 -6.54
N ILE A 395 22.24 2.36 -6.53
CA ILE A 395 23.67 2.58 -6.36
C ILE A 395 23.95 3.83 -5.46
N VAL A 396 23.09 4.05 -4.45
CA VAL A 396 22.27 5.29 -4.28
C VAL A 396 23.03 6.57 -4.49
N LEU A 397 23.96 6.80 -3.58
CA LEU A 397 24.85 7.94 -3.61
C LEU A 397 26.23 7.41 -3.21
N LYS A 398 26.55 6.17 -3.55
CA LYS A 398 27.41 5.29 -2.73
C LYS A 398 28.88 5.74 -2.58
N ILE A 399 29.72 6.17 -3.53
CA ILE A 399 29.71 6.48 -5.00
C ILE A 399 29.43 7.94 -5.40
N ILE A 400 28.51 8.65 -4.77
CA ILE A 400 28.09 10.00 -5.19
C ILE A 400 28.10 10.95 -3.98
N PRO A 401 29.27 11.57 -3.67
CA PRO A 401 29.38 12.60 -2.62
C PRO A 401 28.52 13.83 -2.91
N THR A 402 28.16 14.03 -4.17
CA THR A 402 27.37 15.13 -4.72
C THR A 402 25.88 14.82 -4.70
N LEU A 403 25.33 14.67 -3.49
CA LEU A 403 23.89 14.71 -3.19
C LEU A 403 23.21 16.08 -3.48
N ILE A 404 23.85 16.87 -4.34
CA ILE A 404 23.81 18.33 -4.36
C ILE A 404 23.34 18.74 -5.77
N PRO A 405 22.33 19.62 -5.91
CA PRO A 405 21.83 20.07 -7.22
C PRO A 405 22.91 20.73 -8.11
N SER A 406 22.65 20.97 -9.39
CA SER A 406 23.49 21.84 -10.24
C SER A 406 22.92 23.27 -10.31
N ALA A 407 22.81 23.97 -9.18
CA ALA A 407 23.69 25.12 -8.89
C ALA A 407 25.02 24.79 -8.16
N PHE A 408 25.33 23.51 -7.96
CA PHE A 408 26.53 23.04 -7.28
C PHE A 408 27.35 22.05 -8.16
N ARG A 409 27.19 22.12 -9.50
CA ARG A 409 28.12 21.49 -10.48
C ARG A 409 28.93 22.53 -11.27
N ASP A 410 28.89 23.80 -10.85
CA ASP A 410 29.51 24.93 -11.56
C ASP A 410 31.05 24.95 -11.43
N ASN A 411 31.64 24.05 -10.63
CA ASN A 411 33.08 23.91 -10.40
C ASN A 411 33.55 22.43 -10.52
N GLU A 412 33.00 21.65 -11.44
CA GLU A 412 33.73 20.47 -11.93
C GLU A 412 34.94 20.96 -12.74
N LEU A 413 36.14 20.84 -12.16
CA LEU A 413 37.38 21.14 -12.87
C LEU A 413 37.60 20.13 -13.99
N GLU A 414 37.85 20.62 -15.21
CA GLU A 414 38.30 19.79 -16.32
C GLU A 414 39.70 19.21 -16.03
N LYS A 415 39.76 17.99 -15.47
CA LYS A 415 40.69 16.89 -15.82
C LYS A 415 40.52 15.64 -14.95
#